data_AF-A0A929RH14-F1
#
_entry.id   AF-A0A929RH14-F1
#
_cell.length_a   1.000
_cell.length_b   1.000
_cell.length_c   1.000
_cell.angle_alpha   90.00
_cell.angle_beta   90.00
_cell.angle_gamma   90.00
#
_symmetry.space_group_name_H-M   'P 1'
#
loop_
_entity.id
_entity.type
_entity.pdbx_description
1 polymer ?
#
loop_
_entity_poly.entity_id
_entity_poly.type
_entity_poly.pdbx_seq_one_letter_code
_entity_poly.pdbx_strand_id
1 'polypeptide(L)'
;VGALASCCADIVEWRADTYLASLVGSHFVAASEVADDLVRMARYVADASPLPVLATIRTSVEGGEAFLDDEEYCALVADLAPLVGGVDVEISRDGAHALIERAHAAGAIVVASFHDFEATPGDDQLAEVLAGMNYAGADVLKFACMAHSATDAARVLGAQAWAHEAYDRPVIGISMGPNGAPTRLVGSALGSAATFATLPGAEGSAPGQFTVEQVRAVLDIVEGSEV
;
A
#
# COMPACT_ATOMS: atom_id res chain seq x y z
N VAL A 1 -15.18 8.11 10.07
CA VAL A 1 -15.88 9.16 9.30
C VAL A 1 -15.61 10.56 9.83
N GLY A 2 -16.02 10.91 11.06
CA GLY A 2 -15.85 12.27 11.59
C GLY A 2 -14.39 12.79 11.61
N ALA A 3 -13.42 11.93 11.94
CA ALA A 3 -12.00 12.28 11.90
C ALA A 3 -11.45 12.46 10.47
N LEU A 4 -12.05 11.80 9.47
CA LEU A 4 -11.59 11.87 8.07
C LEU A 4 -12.01 13.18 7.40
N ALA A 5 -13.19 13.70 7.73
CA ALA A 5 -13.71 14.94 7.15
C ALA A 5 -12.89 16.19 7.53
N SER A 6 -12.07 16.11 8.59
CA SER A 6 -11.20 17.18 9.06
C SER A 6 -9.71 16.85 8.94
N CYS A 7 -9.35 15.66 8.47
CA CYS A 7 -7.95 15.28 8.31
C CYS A 7 -7.42 15.79 6.96
N CYS A 8 -6.13 16.11 6.90
CA CYS A 8 -5.47 16.56 5.68
C CYS A 8 -5.00 15.36 4.85
N ALA A 9 -5.75 14.26 4.75
CA ALA A 9 -5.38 13.10 3.94
C ALA A 9 -6.01 13.19 2.54
N ASP A 10 -5.34 12.61 1.54
CA ASP A 10 -5.84 12.60 0.16
C ASP A 10 -6.60 11.30 -0.18
N ILE A 11 -6.15 10.19 0.42
CA ILE A 11 -6.69 8.84 0.22
C ILE A 11 -6.78 8.16 1.58
N VAL A 12 -7.79 7.31 1.76
CA VAL A 12 -7.90 6.42 2.93
C VAL A 12 -7.54 5.00 2.51
N GLU A 13 -6.54 4.41 3.16
CA GLU A 13 -6.30 2.98 3.07
C GLU A 13 -7.20 2.26 4.10
N TRP A 14 -8.02 1.33 3.63
CA TRP A 14 -8.71 0.38 4.49
C TRP A 14 -7.95 -0.95 4.52
N ARG A 15 -7.32 -1.23 5.66
CA ARG A 15 -6.66 -2.51 5.97
C ARG A 15 -7.68 -3.61 6.27
N ALA A 16 -8.27 -4.14 5.21
CA ALA A 16 -9.30 -5.17 5.28
C ALA A 16 -8.82 -6.48 5.92
N ASP A 17 -7.51 -6.75 5.91
CA ASP A 17 -6.93 -7.91 6.60
C ASP A 17 -7.18 -7.90 8.12
N THR A 18 -7.19 -6.73 8.76
CA THR A 18 -7.53 -6.62 10.20
C THR A 18 -8.99 -6.94 10.47
N TYR A 19 -9.88 -6.61 9.52
CA TYR A 19 -11.29 -6.98 9.61
C TYR A 19 -11.47 -8.49 9.41
N LEU A 20 -10.80 -9.07 8.42
CA LEU A 20 -10.81 -10.52 8.21
C LEU A 20 -10.31 -11.25 9.46
N ALA A 21 -9.18 -10.84 10.03
CA ALA A 21 -8.65 -11.39 11.27
C ALA A 21 -9.63 -11.27 12.45
N SER A 22 -10.43 -10.20 12.50
CA SER A 22 -11.48 -10.06 13.53
C SER A 22 -12.64 -11.04 13.38
N LEU A 23 -12.91 -11.54 12.17
CA LEU A 23 -13.98 -12.51 11.89
C LEU A 23 -13.55 -13.95 12.20
N VAL A 24 -12.30 -14.29 11.89
CA VAL A 24 -11.82 -15.68 11.82
C VAL A 24 -10.61 -15.99 12.71
N GLY A 25 -10.00 -14.97 13.33
CA GLY A 25 -8.74 -15.08 14.06
C GLY A 25 -7.53 -15.28 13.15
N SER A 26 -6.46 -15.86 13.70
CA SER A 26 -5.20 -16.14 12.99
C SER A 26 -5.22 -17.50 12.28
N HIS A 27 -6.33 -17.84 11.63
CA HIS A 27 -6.55 -19.10 10.95
C HIS A 27 -6.72 -18.88 9.45
N PHE A 28 -6.47 -19.94 8.69
CA PHE A 28 -6.72 -19.96 7.26
C PHE A 28 -8.22 -19.82 6.97
N VAL A 29 -8.57 -19.07 5.93
CA VAL A 29 -9.95 -18.67 5.67
C VAL A 29 -10.35 -18.99 4.25
N ALA A 30 -11.31 -19.90 4.10
CA ALA A 30 -11.96 -20.08 2.81
C ALA A 30 -12.65 -18.78 2.40
N ALA A 31 -12.27 -18.22 1.25
CA ALA A 31 -12.82 -16.96 0.76
C ALA A 31 -14.37 -16.94 0.76
N SER A 32 -15.00 -18.08 0.44
CA SER A 32 -16.46 -18.24 0.45
C SER A 32 -17.12 -18.02 1.81
N GLU A 33 -16.40 -18.17 2.92
CA GLU A 33 -16.95 -18.01 4.27
C GLU A 33 -17.03 -16.54 4.69
N VAL A 34 -16.18 -15.68 4.12
CA VAL A 34 -16.05 -14.27 4.53
C VAL A 34 -16.39 -13.27 3.42
N ALA A 35 -16.50 -13.69 2.17
CA ALA A 35 -16.74 -12.81 1.02
C ALA A 35 -17.96 -11.90 1.22
N ASP A 36 -19.06 -12.46 1.70
CA ASP A 36 -20.30 -11.71 1.93
C ASP A 36 -20.15 -10.62 3.00
N ASP A 37 -19.42 -10.91 4.09
CA ASP A 37 -19.13 -9.93 5.15
C ASP A 37 -18.13 -8.87 4.68
N LEU A 38 -17.10 -9.29 3.94
CA LEU A 38 -16.10 -8.41 3.34
C LEU A 38 -16.75 -7.41 2.38
N VAL A 39 -17.61 -7.88 1.47
CA VAL A 39 -18.35 -7.03 0.51
C VAL A 39 -19.27 -6.04 1.23
N ARG A 40 -19.98 -6.49 2.28
CA ARG A 40 -20.83 -5.60 3.08
C ARG A 40 -20.01 -4.50 3.75
N MET A 41 -18.87 -4.85 4.35
CA MET A 41 -18.00 -3.89 5.02
C MET A 41 -17.35 -2.93 4.01
N ALA A 42 -16.92 -3.42 2.85
CA ALA A 42 -16.34 -2.61 1.78
C ALA A 42 -17.30 -1.51 1.33
N ARG A 43 -18.58 -1.86 1.09
CA ARG A 43 -19.63 -0.88 0.75
C ARG A 43 -19.80 0.15 1.85
N TYR A 44 -19.89 -0.30 3.10
CA TYR A 44 -20.02 0.62 4.24
C TYR A 44 -18.84 1.60 4.33
N VAL A 45 -17.60 1.11 4.20
CA VAL A 45 -16.39 1.95 4.25
C VAL A 45 -16.36 2.93 3.07
N ALA A 46 -16.66 2.47 1.86
CA ALA A 46 -16.71 3.31 0.67
C ALA A 46 -17.79 4.40 0.77
N ASP A 47 -19.02 4.05 1.15
CA ASP A 47 -20.13 4.99 1.28
C ASP A 47 -19.92 6.00 2.41
N ALA A 48 -19.23 5.58 3.48
CA ALA A 48 -18.99 6.42 4.65
C ALA A 48 -17.73 7.30 4.53
N SER A 49 -16.84 7.02 3.56
CA SER A 49 -15.61 7.79 3.36
C SER A 49 -15.85 9.01 2.47
N PRO A 50 -15.48 10.23 2.92
CA PRO A 50 -15.49 11.40 2.04
C PRO A 50 -14.31 11.44 1.05
N LEU A 51 -13.34 10.53 1.21
CA LEU A 51 -12.12 10.43 0.39
C LEU A 51 -12.12 9.11 -0.40
N PRO A 52 -11.40 9.04 -1.54
CA PRO A 52 -11.16 7.78 -2.23
C PRO A 52 -10.59 6.71 -1.29
N VAL A 53 -11.09 5.49 -1.44
CA VAL A 53 -10.67 4.33 -0.61
C VAL A 53 -9.75 3.43 -1.43
N LEU A 54 -8.57 3.15 -0.88
CA LEU A 54 -7.70 2.05 -1.29
C LEU A 54 -7.97 0.87 -0.37
N ALA A 55 -8.52 -0.22 -0.89
CA ALA A 55 -8.69 -1.44 -0.09
C ALA A 55 -7.44 -2.31 -0.17
N THR A 56 -6.91 -2.68 0.99
CA THR A 56 -5.70 -3.49 1.11
C THR A 56 -5.99 -4.70 1.98
N ILE A 57 -5.84 -5.89 1.42
CA ILE A 57 -5.71 -7.13 2.19
C ILE A 57 -4.22 -7.41 2.29
N ARG A 58 -3.57 -7.02 3.40
CA ARG A 58 -2.16 -7.38 3.61
C ARG A 58 -2.08 -8.79 4.20
N THR A 59 -1.38 -9.68 3.51
CA THR A 59 -1.22 -11.06 3.97
C THR A 59 -0.12 -11.18 5.02
N SER A 60 -0.14 -12.24 5.80
CA SER A 60 0.87 -12.50 6.84
C SER A 60 2.27 -12.72 6.28
N VAL A 61 2.39 -13.15 5.01
CA VAL A 61 3.67 -13.26 4.29
C VAL A 61 4.31 -11.88 4.12
N GLU A 62 3.51 -10.87 3.81
CA GLU A 62 3.94 -9.48 3.68
C GLU A 62 3.57 -8.65 4.94
N GLY A 63 3.58 -9.27 6.13
CA GLY A 63 3.50 -8.57 7.42
C GLY A 63 2.12 -8.04 7.83
N GLY A 64 1.04 -8.51 7.22
CA GLY A 64 -0.35 -8.24 7.63
C GLY A 64 -0.96 -9.36 8.46
N GLU A 65 -2.29 -9.34 8.61
CA GLU A 65 -3.02 -10.27 9.47
C GLU A 65 -3.82 -11.34 8.71
N ALA A 66 -3.87 -11.27 7.38
CA ALA A 66 -4.62 -12.24 6.58
C ALA A 66 -3.80 -13.51 6.29
N PHE A 67 -4.34 -14.67 6.67
CA PHE A 67 -3.80 -15.99 6.34
C PHE A 67 -4.59 -16.57 5.18
N LEU A 68 -4.14 -16.28 3.96
CA LEU A 68 -4.79 -16.66 2.71
C LEU A 68 -3.78 -17.31 1.77
N ASP A 69 -4.21 -18.31 1.02
CA ASP A 69 -3.47 -18.76 -0.16
C ASP A 69 -3.69 -17.80 -1.35
N ASP A 70 -3.03 -18.09 -2.46
CA ASP A 70 -3.07 -17.24 -3.65
C ASP A 70 -4.46 -17.21 -4.31
N GLU A 71 -5.20 -18.32 -4.28
CA GLU A 71 -6.54 -18.40 -4.86
C GLU A 71 -7.54 -17.60 -4.04
N GLU A 72 -7.52 -17.76 -2.72
CA GLU A 72 -8.37 -17.04 -1.78
C GLU A 72 -8.07 -15.54 -1.79
N TYR A 73 -6.79 -15.18 -1.78
CA TYR A 73 -6.35 -13.79 -1.90
C TYR A 73 -6.90 -13.15 -3.18
N CYS A 74 -6.69 -13.80 -4.33
CA CYS A 74 -7.16 -13.28 -5.61
C CYS A 74 -8.69 -13.20 -5.67
N ALA A 75 -9.41 -14.14 -5.06
CA ALA A 75 -10.87 -14.10 -4.99
C ALA A 75 -11.35 -12.88 -4.19
N LEU A 76 -10.84 -12.70 -2.98
CA LEU A 76 -11.28 -11.63 -2.09
C LEU A 76 -10.90 -10.23 -2.60
N VAL A 77 -9.70 -10.05 -3.16
CA VAL A 77 -9.31 -8.76 -3.77
C VAL A 77 -10.17 -8.43 -4.99
N ALA A 78 -10.50 -9.44 -5.81
CA ALA A 78 -11.39 -9.22 -6.96
C ALA A 78 -12.81 -8.83 -6.54
N ASP A 79 -13.32 -9.36 -5.41
CA ASP A 79 -14.63 -8.98 -4.86
C ASP A 79 -14.65 -7.54 -4.34
N LEU A 80 -13.50 -7.02 -3.88
CA LEU A 80 -13.35 -5.64 -3.42
C LEU A 80 -13.27 -4.64 -4.59
N ALA A 81 -12.61 -5.00 -5.69
CA ALA A 81 -12.33 -4.10 -6.81
C ALA A 81 -13.54 -3.26 -7.29
N PRO A 82 -14.74 -3.81 -7.55
CA PRO A 82 -15.88 -3.01 -8.03
C PRO A 82 -16.51 -2.07 -6.98
N LEU A 83 -16.02 -2.08 -5.73
CA LEU A 83 -16.64 -1.40 -4.58
C LEU A 83 -15.85 -0.17 -4.10
N VAL A 84 -14.59 -0.02 -4.53
CA VAL A 84 -13.65 0.99 -4.01
C VAL A 84 -12.94 1.73 -5.14
N GLY A 85 -12.22 2.80 -4.80
CA GLY A 85 -11.47 3.58 -5.80
C GLY A 85 -10.22 2.86 -6.30
N GLY A 86 -9.60 2.04 -5.45
CA GLY A 86 -8.49 1.19 -5.84
C GLY A 86 -8.25 0.03 -4.89
N VAL A 87 -7.45 -0.93 -5.35
CA VAL A 87 -7.03 -2.11 -4.58
C VAL A 87 -5.51 -2.23 -4.56
N ASP A 88 -4.98 -2.72 -3.45
CA ASP A 88 -3.58 -3.12 -3.35
C ASP A 88 -3.43 -4.61 -3.70
N VAL A 89 -2.52 -4.92 -4.63
CA VAL A 89 -2.22 -6.27 -5.11
C VAL A 89 -0.77 -6.62 -4.79
N GLU A 90 -0.54 -7.62 -3.95
CA GLU A 90 0.77 -8.19 -3.67
C GLU A 90 1.35 -8.83 -4.94
N ILE A 91 2.40 -8.25 -5.52
CA ILE A 91 2.91 -8.67 -6.84
C ILE A 91 3.57 -10.05 -6.82
N SER A 92 4.01 -10.51 -5.64
CA SER A 92 4.66 -11.80 -5.44
C SER A 92 3.68 -12.98 -5.48
N ARG A 93 2.37 -12.72 -5.51
CA ARG A 93 1.31 -13.75 -5.49
C ARG A 93 1.13 -14.40 -6.85
N ASP A 94 0.96 -15.72 -6.87
CA ASP A 94 0.55 -16.40 -8.09
C ASP A 94 -0.83 -15.88 -8.52
N GLY A 95 -0.95 -15.49 -9.79
CA GLY A 95 -2.18 -14.90 -10.33
C GLY A 95 -2.28 -13.38 -10.21
N ALA A 96 -1.33 -12.68 -9.60
CA ALA A 96 -1.35 -11.21 -9.47
C ALA A 96 -1.58 -10.48 -10.80
N HIS A 97 -0.95 -10.93 -11.90
CA HIS A 97 -1.15 -10.31 -13.21
C HIS A 97 -2.60 -10.42 -13.72
N ALA A 98 -3.20 -11.62 -13.61
CA ALA A 98 -4.60 -11.81 -13.98
C ALA A 98 -5.56 -11.07 -13.03
N LEU A 99 -5.18 -10.93 -11.76
CA LEU A 99 -5.93 -10.14 -10.79
C LEU A 99 -5.92 -8.64 -11.14
N ILE A 100 -4.78 -8.09 -11.56
CA ILE A 100 -4.68 -6.70 -12.04
C ILE A 100 -5.64 -6.48 -13.21
N GLU A 101 -5.61 -7.35 -14.23
CA GLU A 101 -6.52 -7.26 -15.37
C GLU A 101 -8.01 -7.30 -14.95
N ARG A 102 -8.35 -8.17 -13.99
CA ARG A 102 -9.72 -8.27 -13.45
C ARG A 102 -10.13 -7.02 -12.68
N ALA A 103 -9.23 -6.45 -11.88
CA ALA A 103 -9.49 -5.22 -11.14
C ALA A 103 -9.70 -4.03 -12.08
N HIS A 104 -8.90 -3.92 -13.15
CA HIS A 104 -9.11 -2.93 -14.21
C HIS A 104 -10.46 -3.12 -14.93
N ALA A 105 -10.83 -4.36 -15.25
CA ALA A 105 -12.14 -4.65 -15.85
C ALA A 105 -13.32 -4.27 -14.92
N ALA A 106 -13.10 -4.27 -13.61
CA ALA A 106 -14.04 -3.80 -12.60
C ALA A 106 -14.02 -2.27 -12.38
N GLY A 107 -13.07 -1.56 -12.99
CA GLY A 107 -12.92 -0.10 -12.91
C GLY A 107 -12.09 0.41 -11.74
N ALA A 108 -11.37 -0.47 -11.03
CA ALA A 108 -10.50 -0.09 -9.92
C ALA A 108 -9.09 0.29 -10.40
N ILE A 109 -8.47 1.25 -9.73
CA ILE A 109 -7.03 1.50 -9.83
C ILE A 109 -6.28 0.41 -9.05
N VAL A 110 -5.14 -0.05 -9.58
CA VAL A 110 -4.32 -1.07 -8.90
C VAL A 110 -2.98 -0.51 -8.43
N VAL A 111 -2.75 -0.61 -7.12
CA VAL A 111 -1.44 -0.43 -6.49
C VAL A 111 -0.78 -1.80 -6.37
N ALA A 112 0.14 -2.13 -7.27
CA ALA A 112 0.93 -3.35 -7.12
C ALA A 112 1.99 -3.13 -6.04
N SER A 113 2.10 -4.06 -5.10
CA SER A 113 2.86 -3.88 -3.88
C SER A 113 3.80 -5.03 -3.57
N PHE A 114 4.92 -4.71 -2.90
CA PHE A 114 5.89 -5.67 -2.39
C PHE A 114 6.40 -5.20 -1.03
N HIS A 115 6.50 -6.11 -0.06
CA HIS A 115 7.01 -5.78 1.26
C HIS A 115 8.06 -6.77 1.72
N ASP A 116 9.20 -6.26 2.18
CA ASP A 116 10.24 -7.02 2.84
C ASP A 116 10.40 -6.50 4.28
N PHE A 117 9.89 -7.27 5.24
CA PHE A 117 9.95 -6.94 6.66
C PHE A 117 11.29 -7.34 7.32
N GLU A 118 12.13 -8.09 6.61
CA GLU A 118 13.39 -8.60 7.13
C GLU A 118 14.57 -7.73 6.72
N ALA A 119 14.61 -7.24 5.47
CA ALA A 119 15.76 -6.51 4.95
C ALA A 119 15.39 -5.50 3.84
N THR A 120 16.40 -4.82 3.33
CA THR A 120 16.35 -4.09 2.07
C THR A 120 17.09 -4.89 1.01
N PRO A 121 16.37 -5.45 0.01
CA PRO A 121 16.97 -6.16 -1.10
C PRO A 121 18.03 -5.37 -1.86
N GLY A 122 18.88 -6.06 -2.61
CA GLY A 122 19.86 -5.44 -3.50
C GLY A 122 19.19 -4.75 -4.70
N ASP A 123 19.94 -3.88 -5.38
CA ASP A 123 19.44 -3.03 -6.47
C ASP A 123 18.81 -3.86 -7.61
N ASP A 124 19.44 -4.97 -8.01
CA ASP A 124 18.93 -5.85 -9.07
C ASP A 124 17.57 -6.47 -8.70
N GLN A 125 17.41 -6.93 -7.45
CA GLN A 125 16.16 -7.51 -6.99
C GLN A 125 15.05 -6.47 -6.89
N LEU A 126 15.36 -5.26 -6.41
CA LEU A 126 14.39 -4.16 -6.40
C LEU A 126 13.97 -3.78 -7.84
N ALA A 127 14.93 -3.73 -8.78
CA ALA A 127 14.66 -3.46 -10.18
C ALA A 127 13.77 -4.54 -10.81
N GLU A 128 14.01 -5.82 -10.52
CA GLU A 128 13.17 -6.94 -10.97
C GLU A 128 11.74 -6.84 -10.45
N VAL A 129 11.57 -6.55 -9.15
CA VAL A 129 10.24 -6.37 -8.54
C VAL A 129 9.48 -5.22 -9.20
N LEU A 130 10.12 -4.05 -9.35
CA LEU A 130 9.50 -2.86 -9.95
C LEU A 130 9.19 -3.08 -11.44
N ALA A 131 10.09 -3.75 -12.17
CA ALA A 131 9.84 -4.15 -13.56
C ALA A 131 8.65 -5.12 -13.66
N GLY A 132 8.54 -6.07 -12.73
CA GLY A 132 7.42 -7.01 -12.64
C GLY A 132 6.09 -6.30 -12.43
N MET A 133 6.02 -5.34 -11.51
CA MET A 133 4.82 -4.51 -11.28
C MET A 133 4.42 -3.73 -12.53
N ASN A 134 5.40 -3.08 -13.19
CA ASN A 134 5.15 -2.30 -14.41
C ASN A 134 4.69 -3.20 -15.57
N TYR A 135 5.34 -4.34 -15.78
CA TYR A 135 4.98 -5.30 -16.83
C TYR A 135 3.60 -5.90 -16.61
N ALA A 136 3.22 -6.13 -15.35
CA ALA A 136 1.89 -6.61 -14.99
C ALA A 136 0.78 -5.55 -15.19
N GLY A 137 1.15 -4.34 -15.62
CA GLY A 137 0.20 -3.28 -15.97
C GLY A 137 -0.31 -2.45 -14.79
N ALA A 138 0.30 -2.56 -13.61
CA ALA A 138 -0.12 -1.82 -12.43
C ALA A 138 -0.16 -0.30 -12.66
N ASP A 139 -1.09 0.38 -11.98
CA ASP A 139 -1.22 1.83 -12.07
C ASP A 139 -0.20 2.56 -11.18
N VAL A 140 0.14 1.96 -10.03
CA VAL A 140 1.13 2.48 -9.07
C VAL A 140 2.05 1.35 -8.64
N LEU A 141 3.36 1.61 -8.62
CA LEU A 141 4.38 0.65 -8.17
C LEU A 141 4.75 0.97 -6.72
N LYS A 142 4.45 0.09 -5.77
CA LYS A 142 4.69 0.32 -4.33
C LYS A 142 5.63 -0.72 -3.76
N PHE A 143 6.66 -0.31 -3.05
CA PHE A 143 7.51 -1.23 -2.31
C PHE A 143 7.91 -0.68 -0.95
N ALA A 144 7.98 -1.56 0.05
CA ALA A 144 8.41 -1.20 1.39
C ALA A 144 9.41 -2.21 1.94
N CYS A 145 10.57 -1.74 2.43
CA CYS A 145 11.65 -2.61 2.87
C CYS A 145 12.22 -2.20 4.22
N MET A 146 12.62 -3.16 5.06
CA MET A 146 13.22 -2.89 6.37
C MET A 146 14.66 -2.37 6.23
N ALA A 147 14.95 -1.17 6.74
CA ALA A 147 16.29 -0.62 6.76
C ALA A 147 17.02 -0.85 8.08
N HIS A 148 18.15 -1.54 7.99
CA HIS A 148 19.08 -1.73 9.12
C HIS A 148 20.17 -0.66 9.15
N SER A 149 20.22 0.20 8.13
CA SER A 149 21.21 1.28 7.99
C SER A 149 20.68 2.46 7.19
N ALA A 150 21.35 3.61 7.29
CA ALA A 150 21.07 4.76 6.41
C ALA A 150 21.35 4.45 4.93
N THR A 151 22.29 3.54 4.65
CA THR A 151 22.56 3.06 3.29
C THR A 151 21.42 2.25 2.71
N ASP A 152 20.69 1.50 3.54
CA ASP A 152 19.49 0.79 3.09
C ASP A 152 18.35 1.76 2.77
N ALA A 153 18.15 2.77 3.60
CA ALA A 153 17.17 3.83 3.33
C ALA A 153 17.51 4.59 2.03
N ALA A 154 18.80 4.91 1.81
CA ALA A 154 19.25 5.53 0.57
C ALA A 154 19.05 4.63 -0.65
N ARG A 155 19.21 3.31 -0.51
CA ARG A 155 18.94 2.34 -1.58
C ARG A 155 17.47 2.35 -1.99
N VAL A 156 16.55 2.37 -1.04
CA VAL A 156 15.10 2.48 -1.33
C VAL A 156 14.79 3.77 -2.10
N LEU A 157 15.34 4.90 -1.66
CA LEU A 157 15.16 6.18 -2.37
C LEU A 157 15.75 6.14 -3.80
N GLY A 158 16.92 5.52 -3.97
CA GLY A 158 17.56 5.34 -5.28
C GLY A 158 16.73 4.46 -6.22
N ALA A 159 16.23 3.33 -5.74
CA ALA A 159 15.37 2.42 -6.53
C ALA A 159 14.05 3.10 -6.92
N GLN A 160 13.45 3.87 -6.01
CA GLN A 160 12.26 4.66 -6.30
C GLN A 160 12.52 5.70 -7.39
N ALA A 161 13.56 6.52 -7.24
CA ALA A 161 13.90 7.57 -8.20
C ALA A 161 14.18 6.97 -9.58
N TRP A 162 14.95 5.88 -9.64
CA TRP A 162 15.19 5.15 -10.88
C TRP A 162 13.89 4.67 -11.53
N ALA A 163 12.98 4.06 -10.79
CA ALA A 163 11.72 3.56 -11.35
C ALA A 163 10.79 4.69 -11.79
N HIS A 164 10.76 5.81 -11.06
CA HIS A 164 10.04 7.02 -11.45
C HIS A 164 10.55 7.60 -12.78
N GLU A 165 11.86 7.55 -13.02
CA GLU A 165 12.48 8.01 -14.27
C GLU A 165 12.33 6.98 -15.41
N ALA A 166 12.32 5.69 -15.10
CA ALA A 166 12.31 4.60 -16.07
C ALA A 166 10.90 4.25 -16.58
N TYR A 167 9.86 4.44 -15.77
CA TYR A 167 8.49 4.01 -16.07
C TYR A 167 7.53 5.20 -16.05
N ASP A 168 6.57 5.20 -16.98
CA ASP A 168 5.47 6.17 -17.02
C ASP A 168 4.38 5.79 -15.99
N ARG A 169 4.80 5.63 -14.72
CA ARG A 169 3.97 5.18 -13.61
C ARG A 169 4.36 5.91 -12.31
N PRO A 170 3.40 6.31 -11.47
CA PRO A 170 3.65 6.69 -10.08
C PRO A 170 4.36 5.56 -9.30
N VAL A 171 5.34 5.93 -8.47
CA VAL A 171 6.09 5.00 -7.60
C VAL A 171 5.96 5.42 -6.16
N ILE A 172 5.85 4.47 -5.24
CA ILE A 172 5.85 4.69 -3.79
C ILE A 172 6.95 3.80 -3.18
N GLY A 173 8.05 4.41 -2.76
CA GLY A 173 9.14 3.73 -2.06
C GLY A 173 9.14 4.10 -0.58
N ILE A 174 9.07 3.10 0.30
CA ILE A 174 9.09 3.31 1.74
C ILE A 174 10.19 2.46 2.37
N SER A 175 11.01 3.09 3.20
CA SER A 175 11.90 2.37 4.09
C SER A 175 11.28 2.27 5.48
N MET A 176 11.18 1.05 6.00
CA MET A 176 10.66 0.74 7.32
C MET A 176 11.78 0.78 8.38
N GLY A 177 11.38 0.88 9.65
CA GLY A 177 12.28 0.97 10.78
C GLY A 177 12.84 2.38 11.02
N PRO A 178 13.60 2.60 12.11
CA PRO A 178 14.08 3.93 12.51
C PRO A 178 14.95 4.61 11.46
N ASN A 179 15.79 3.85 10.74
CA ASN A 179 16.64 4.38 9.67
C ASN A 179 15.82 4.80 8.44
N GLY A 180 14.66 4.17 8.23
CA GLY A 180 13.81 4.42 7.08
C GLY A 180 12.83 5.58 7.25
N ALA A 181 12.58 6.03 8.49
CA ALA A 181 11.62 7.09 8.79
C ALA A 181 11.75 8.35 7.90
N PRO A 182 12.95 8.87 7.55
CA PRO A 182 13.07 10.01 6.66
C PRO A 182 12.44 9.80 5.27
N THR A 183 12.45 8.57 4.73
CA THR A 183 11.91 8.28 3.39
C THR A 183 10.42 8.62 3.26
N ARG A 184 9.67 8.53 4.37
CA ARG A 184 8.24 8.90 4.44
C ARG A 184 7.98 10.39 4.34
N LEU A 185 9.00 11.22 4.57
CA LEU A 185 8.88 12.67 4.66
C LEU A 185 9.52 13.38 3.47
N VAL A 186 10.63 12.85 2.94
CA VAL A 186 11.39 13.46 1.84
C VAL A 186 11.27 12.71 0.52
N GLY A 187 10.55 11.58 0.52
CA GLY A 187 10.41 10.73 -0.66
C GLY A 187 9.77 11.46 -1.85
N SER A 188 8.86 12.42 -1.61
CA SER A 188 8.18 13.13 -2.70
C SER A 188 9.12 14.02 -3.51
N ALA A 189 10.08 14.70 -2.88
CA ALA A 189 11.15 15.42 -3.60
C ALA A 189 12.05 14.51 -4.46
N LEU A 190 12.00 13.19 -4.24
CA LEU A 190 12.78 12.18 -4.94
C LEU A 190 11.87 11.24 -5.77
N GLY A 191 10.68 11.71 -6.16
CA GLY A 191 9.80 10.99 -7.09
C GLY A 191 8.81 10.01 -6.46
N SER A 192 8.65 9.99 -5.13
CA SER A 192 7.55 9.24 -4.51
C SER A 192 6.23 9.95 -4.77
N ALA A 193 5.26 9.25 -5.32
CA ALA A 193 3.94 9.79 -5.61
C ALA A 193 3.03 9.91 -4.39
N ALA A 194 3.32 9.14 -3.32
CA ALA A 194 2.57 9.19 -2.08
C ALA A 194 3.43 8.75 -0.88
N THR A 195 2.89 8.93 0.32
CA THR A 195 3.45 8.42 1.57
C THR A 195 2.30 8.01 2.50
N PHE A 196 2.61 7.20 3.51
CA PHE A 196 1.63 6.69 4.47
C PHE A 196 1.81 7.36 5.82
N ALA A 197 0.71 7.87 6.37
CA ALA A 197 0.64 8.57 7.65
C ALA A 197 -0.51 8.03 8.50
N THR A 198 -0.44 8.27 9.81
CA THR A 198 -1.51 7.89 10.75
C THR A 198 -2.51 9.01 10.93
N LEU A 199 -3.77 8.64 11.18
CA LEU A 199 -4.75 9.59 11.68
C LEU A 199 -4.42 9.98 13.12
N PRO A 200 -4.74 11.22 13.54
CA PRO A 200 -4.58 11.64 14.93
C PRO A 200 -5.29 10.70 15.90
N GLY A 201 -4.56 10.22 16.91
CA GLY A 201 -5.10 9.33 17.94
C GLY A 201 -5.33 7.88 17.51
N ALA A 202 -4.97 7.51 16.29
CA ALA A 202 -4.91 6.11 15.85
C ALA A 202 -3.51 5.53 16.07
N GLU A 203 -3.43 4.24 16.40
CA GLU A 203 -2.18 3.49 16.27
C GLU A 203 -1.86 3.32 14.78
N GLY A 204 -0.58 3.45 14.42
CA GLY A 204 -0.17 3.34 13.03
C GLY A 204 -0.26 1.92 12.50
N SER A 205 -0.52 1.77 11.20
CA SER A 205 -0.55 0.47 10.52
C SER A 205 0.85 -0.16 10.36
N ALA A 206 1.91 0.60 10.67
CA ALA A 206 3.28 0.14 10.79
C ALA A 206 4.05 0.96 11.86
N PRO A 207 5.02 0.37 12.58
CA PRO A 207 5.82 1.09 13.58
C PRO A 207 6.55 2.31 12.99
N GLY A 208 6.49 3.45 13.70
CA GLY A 208 7.22 4.67 13.34
C GLY A 208 6.56 5.57 12.30
N GLN A 209 5.26 5.38 12.01
CA GLN A 209 4.52 6.31 11.16
C GLN A 209 4.26 7.65 11.84
N PHE A 210 4.47 8.73 11.09
CA PHE A 210 4.13 10.10 11.48
C PHE A 210 2.63 10.36 11.31
N THR A 211 2.07 11.30 12.08
CA THR A 211 0.67 11.70 11.86
C THR A 211 0.52 12.44 10.53
N VAL A 212 -0.70 12.47 9.99
CA VAL A 212 -0.99 13.17 8.74
C VAL A 212 -0.61 14.64 8.79
N GLU A 213 -0.78 15.32 9.93
CA GLU A 213 -0.38 16.73 10.11
C GLU A 213 1.14 16.90 10.10
N GLN A 214 1.87 15.98 10.73
CA GLN A 214 3.34 16.01 10.73
C GLN A 214 3.89 15.79 9.33
N VAL A 215 3.33 14.82 8.59
CA VAL A 215 3.71 14.55 7.20
C VAL A 215 3.39 15.76 6.34
N ARG A 216 2.15 16.29 6.42
CA ARG A 216 1.72 17.44 5.61
C ARG A 216 2.62 18.65 5.82
N ALA A 217 2.98 18.96 7.06
CA ALA A 217 3.88 20.07 7.37
C ALA A 217 5.27 19.93 6.72
N VAL A 218 5.78 18.70 6.57
CA VAL A 218 7.06 18.47 5.89
C VAL A 218 6.89 18.48 4.37
N LEU A 219 5.84 17.87 3.83
CA LEU A 219 5.55 17.92 2.40
C LEU A 219 5.39 19.38 1.92
N ASP A 220 4.70 20.22 2.69
CA ASP A 220 4.56 21.66 2.39
C ASP A 220 5.93 22.37 2.28
N ILE A 221 6.93 21.95 3.06
CA ILE A 221 8.30 22.51 2.99
C ILE A 221 9.06 21.96 1.78
N VAL A 222 8.91 20.65 1.52
CA VAL A 222 9.73 19.90 0.56
C VAL A 222 9.21 20.06 -0.88
N GLU A 223 7.90 20.14 -1.07
CA GLU A 223 7.22 20.38 -2.34
C GLU A 223 6.97 21.88 -2.59
N GLY A 224 7.00 22.69 -1.51
CA GLY A 224 6.56 24.08 -1.48
C GLY A 224 7.54 25.02 -0.80
N SER A 225 8.70 25.23 -1.42
CA SER A 225 9.21 26.58 -1.58
C SER A 225 9.54 26.75 -3.05
N GLU A 226 8.61 27.32 -3.82
CA GLU A 226 9.01 28.07 -5.00
C GLU A 226 10.00 29.15 -4.51
N VAL A 227 11.28 28.97 -4.83
CA VAL A 227 12.30 30.02 -4.80
C VAL A 227 12.82 30.21 -6.21
#